data_AF-A0AAV9BH13-F1
#
_entry.id   AF-A0AAV9BH13-F1
#
_cell.length_a   1.000
_cell.length_b   1.000
_cell.length_c   1.000
_cell.angle_alpha   90.00
_cell.angle_beta   90.00
_cell.angle_gamma   90.00
#
_symmetry.space_group_name_H-M   'P 1'
#
loop_
_entity.id
_entity.type
_entity.pdbx_description
1 polymer ?
#
loop_
_entity_poly.entity_id
_entity_poly.type
_entity_poly.pdbx_seq_one_letter_code
_entity_poly.pdbx_strand_id
1 'polypeptide(L)'
;MGLSYVSQAFMELQGRMIETTGKLKQVQNQIRGKEADKKRAFLTLEELRQLPEDTNTYKSIGMRFVLEPKSILVNEQEQKLKDSETAITSLQTSKEYLEKQLAEIENNLRELFEQDPGLAHQIMSMSVM
;
A
#
# COMPACT_ATOMS: atom_id res chain seq x y z
N MET A 1 -13.21 -39.86 5.97
CA MET A 1 -11.89 -39.22 5.76
C MET A 1 -11.94 -37.96 4.90
N GLY A 2 -12.79 -37.84 3.86
CA GLY A 2 -12.82 -36.65 2.97
C GLY A 2 -13.28 -35.32 3.61
N LEU A 3 -14.25 -35.34 4.52
CA LEU A 3 -14.83 -34.12 5.14
C LEU A 3 -13.83 -33.31 6.00
N SER A 4 -12.82 -33.96 6.60
CA SER A 4 -11.79 -33.28 7.40
C SER A 4 -10.83 -32.44 6.55
N TYR A 5 -10.59 -32.85 5.30
CA TYR A 5 -9.65 -32.19 4.40
C TYR A 5 -10.25 -30.91 3.80
N VAL A 6 -11.54 -30.96 3.44
CA VAL A 6 -12.29 -29.82 2.89
C VAL A 6 -12.38 -28.68 3.90
N SER A 7 -12.68 -28.99 5.17
CA SER A 7 -12.69 -28.00 6.26
C SER A 7 -11.31 -27.38 6.50
N GLN A 8 -10.23 -28.17 6.43
CA GLN A 8 -8.87 -27.67 6.56
C GLN A 8 -8.47 -26.75 5.38
N ALA A 9 -8.81 -27.13 4.15
CA ALA A 9 -8.56 -26.33 2.96
C ALA A 9 -9.30 -24.97 3.01
N PHE A 10 -10.53 -24.96 3.50
CA PHE A 10 -11.29 -23.72 3.73
C PHE A 10 -10.58 -22.80 4.73
N MET A 11 -10.18 -23.32 5.89
CA MET A 11 -9.50 -22.53 6.93
C MET A 11 -8.17 -21.94 6.40
N GLU A 12 -7.44 -22.69 5.59
CA GLU A 12 -6.21 -22.22 4.95
C GLU A 12 -6.49 -21.09 3.96
N LEU A 13 -7.47 -21.25 3.07
CA LEU A 13 -7.86 -20.22 2.10
C LEU A 13 -8.37 -18.96 2.80
N GLN A 14 -9.17 -19.11 3.86
CA GLN A 14 -9.65 -17.99 4.67
C GLN A 14 -8.50 -17.25 5.35
N GLY A 15 -7.54 -17.99 5.93
CA GLY A 15 -6.35 -17.39 6.54
C GLY A 15 -5.53 -16.58 5.53
N ARG A 16 -5.30 -17.14 4.34
CA ARG A 16 -4.62 -16.46 3.23
C ARG A 16 -5.39 -15.23 2.77
N MET A 17 -6.72 -15.30 2.69
CA MET A 17 -7.57 -14.16 2.33
C MET A 17 -7.37 -13.00 3.31
N ILE A 18 -7.47 -13.27 4.61
CA ILE A 18 -7.29 -12.27 5.68
C ILE A 18 -5.90 -11.62 5.60
N GLU A 19 -4.85 -12.44 5.45
CA GLU A 19 -3.47 -11.95 5.35
C GLU A 19 -3.28 -11.06 4.12
N THR A 20 -3.73 -11.51 2.94
CA THR A 20 -3.59 -10.77 1.68
C THR A 20 -4.38 -9.46 1.71
N THR A 21 -5.61 -9.46 2.24
CA THR A 21 -6.40 -8.23 2.42
C THR A 21 -5.71 -7.26 3.39
N GLY A 22 -5.10 -7.77 4.47
CA GLY A 22 -4.32 -6.97 5.41
C GLY A 22 -3.12 -6.27 4.73
N LYS A 23 -2.33 -7.04 3.97
CA LYS A 23 -1.20 -6.51 3.18
C LYS A 23 -1.65 -5.48 2.16
N LEU A 24 -2.75 -5.74 1.46
CA LEU A 24 -3.31 -4.85 0.44
C LEU A 24 -3.70 -3.50 1.05
N LYS A 25 -4.37 -3.50 2.22
CA LYS A 25 -4.69 -2.28 2.96
C LYS A 25 -3.44 -1.52 3.39
N GLN A 26 -2.39 -2.22 3.83
CA GLN A 26 -1.11 -1.60 4.18
C GLN A 26 -0.47 -0.91 2.96
N VAL A 27 -0.38 -1.60 1.82
CA VAL A 27 0.19 -1.04 0.58
C VAL A 27 -0.61 0.18 0.12
N GLN A 28 -1.94 0.11 0.15
CA GLN A 28 -2.81 1.25 -0.19
C GLN A 28 -2.54 2.48 0.71
N ASN A 29 -2.35 2.28 2.01
CA ASN A 29 -2.01 3.37 2.93
C ASN A 29 -0.60 3.94 2.64
N GLN A 30 0.36 3.09 2.31
CA GLN A 30 1.71 3.52 1.93
C GLN A 30 1.69 4.37 0.64
N ILE A 31 0.90 3.97 -0.36
CA ILE A 31 0.72 4.74 -1.60
C ILE A 31 0.18 6.13 -1.28
N ARG A 32 -0.91 6.22 -0.48
CA ARG A 32 -1.49 7.51 -0.08
C ARG A 32 -0.48 8.41 0.65
N GLY A 33 0.34 7.82 1.52
CA GLY A 33 1.42 8.54 2.20
C GLY A 33 2.44 9.11 1.21
N LYS A 34 2.91 8.30 0.26
CA LYS A 34 3.86 8.73 -0.77
C LYS A 34 3.28 9.75 -1.75
N GLU A 35 1.98 9.67 -2.07
CA GLU A 35 1.29 10.69 -2.86
C GLU A 35 1.25 12.04 -2.13
N ALA A 36 1.00 12.03 -0.81
CA ALA A 36 1.04 13.24 0.00
C ALA A 36 2.46 13.84 0.06
N ASP A 37 3.49 13.00 0.25
CA ASP A 37 4.89 13.43 0.24
C ASP A 37 5.31 13.99 -1.12
N LYS A 38 4.92 13.33 -2.22
CA LYS A 38 5.13 13.82 -3.59
C LYS A 38 4.47 15.18 -3.82
N LYS A 39 3.25 15.38 -3.29
CA LYS A 39 2.54 16.66 -3.43
C LYS A 39 3.22 17.78 -2.64
N ARG A 40 3.65 17.53 -1.40
CA ARG A 40 4.43 18.49 -0.59
C ARG A 40 5.77 18.82 -1.25
N ALA A 41 6.47 17.76 -1.66
CA ALA A 41 7.35 17.64 -2.81
C ALA A 41 7.30 18.83 -3.79
N PHE A 42 6.40 18.61 -4.74
CA PHE A 42 6.08 19.49 -5.84
C PHE A 42 5.73 20.92 -5.43
N LEU A 43 4.83 21.11 -4.46
CA LEU A 43 4.40 22.46 -4.07
C LEU A 43 5.56 23.31 -3.54
N THR A 44 6.41 22.74 -2.69
CA THR A 44 7.57 23.49 -2.17
C THR A 44 8.56 23.82 -3.29
N LEU A 45 8.75 22.92 -4.26
CA LEU A 45 9.62 23.14 -5.41
C LEU A 45 9.13 24.30 -6.29
N GLU A 46 7.82 24.36 -6.54
CA GLU A 46 7.21 25.43 -7.32
C GLU A 46 7.35 26.79 -6.63
N GLU A 47 7.17 26.85 -5.30
CA GLU A 47 7.41 28.08 -4.52
C GLU A 47 8.89 28.49 -4.56
N LEU A 48 9.81 27.55 -4.36
CA LEU A 48 11.25 27.82 -4.41
C LEU A 48 11.66 28.38 -5.77
N ARG A 49 11.15 27.81 -6.87
CA ARG A 49 11.50 28.23 -8.24
C ARG A 49 11.11 29.68 -8.55
N GLN A 50 10.07 30.21 -7.90
CA GLN A 50 9.62 31.59 -8.08
C GLN A 50 10.51 32.62 -7.36
N LEU A 51 11.32 32.19 -6.39
CA LEU A 51 12.20 33.09 -5.63
C LEU A 51 13.42 33.51 -6.45
N PRO A 52 13.92 34.75 -6.30
CA PRO A 52 15.24 35.16 -6.79
C PRO A 52 16.37 34.26 -6.27
N GLU A 53 17.43 34.07 -7.05
CA GLU A 53 18.56 33.20 -6.68
C GLU A 53 19.33 33.67 -5.44
N ASP A 54 19.34 34.97 -5.15
CA ASP A 54 19.99 35.59 -4.00
C ASP A 54 19.14 35.56 -2.71
N THR A 55 17.96 34.93 -2.75
CA THR A 55 17.08 34.81 -1.59
C THR A 55 17.72 33.94 -0.51
N ASN A 56 17.81 34.46 0.72
CA ASN A 56 18.19 33.65 1.88
C ASN A 56 17.14 32.56 2.13
N THR A 57 17.53 31.30 1.93
CA THR A 57 16.67 30.16 2.20
C THR A 57 17.13 29.36 3.42
N TYR A 58 16.20 28.77 4.16
CA TYR A 58 16.51 28.05 5.38
C TYR A 58 15.89 26.66 5.38
N LYS A 59 16.69 25.65 5.74
CA LYS A 59 16.24 24.27 5.93
C LYS A 59 15.93 24.00 7.40
N SER A 60 14.79 23.38 7.66
CA SER A 60 14.46 22.91 9.01
C SER A 60 15.27 21.67 9.38
N ILE A 61 15.85 21.68 10.58
CA ILE A 61 16.51 20.54 11.23
C ILE A 61 15.97 20.44 12.66
N GLY A 62 14.99 19.55 12.86
CA GLY A 62 14.25 19.47 14.13
C GLY A 62 13.57 20.81 14.45
N MET A 63 13.93 21.43 15.57
CA MET A 63 13.39 22.74 15.98
C MET A 63 14.22 23.94 15.47
N ARG A 64 15.30 23.70 14.73
CA ARG A 64 16.21 24.75 14.24
C ARG A 64 16.05 24.95 12.74
N PHE A 65 16.52 26.09 12.26
CA PHE A 65 16.60 26.44 10.84
C PHE A 65 18.04 26.81 10.50
N VAL A 66 18.57 26.25 9.42
CA VAL A 66 19.94 26.47 8.95
C VAL A 66 19.90 27.14 7.59
N LEU A 67 20.70 28.19 7.40
CA LEU A 67 20.84 28.87 6.11
C LEU A 67 21.43 27.89 5.11
N GLU A 68 20.75 27.71 3.98
CA GLU A 68 21.18 26.83 2.89
C GLU A 68 20.96 27.55 1.55
N PRO A 69 21.79 27.29 0.53
CA PRO A 69 21.54 27.82 -0.80
C PRO A 69 20.21 27.29 -1.38
N LYS A 70 19.49 28.15 -2.10
CA LYS A 70 18.24 27.79 -2.77
C LYS A 70 18.41 26.55 -3.66
N SER A 71 19.51 26.47 -4.40
CA SER A 71 19.83 25.35 -5.29
C SER A 71 19.90 24.00 -4.57
N ILE A 72 20.37 23.97 -3.33
CA ILE A 72 20.39 22.74 -2.51
C ILE A 72 18.96 22.32 -2.17
N LEU A 73 18.11 23.25 -1.74
CA LEU A 73 16.71 22.95 -1.41
C LEU A 73 15.90 22.50 -2.63
N VAL A 74 16.14 23.12 -3.79
CA VAL A 74 15.55 22.71 -5.07
C VAL A 74 15.94 21.27 -5.40
N ASN A 75 17.24 20.94 -5.37
CA ASN A 75 17.73 19.58 -5.65
C ASN A 75 17.17 18.55 -4.68
N GLU A 76 17.10 18.86 -3.38
CA GLU A 76 16.49 17.98 -2.38
C GLU A 76 15.02 17.69 -2.69
N GLN A 77 14.28 18.71 -3.14
CA GLN A 77 12.86 18.58 -3.41
C GLN A 77 12.60 17.83 -4.72
N GLU A 78 13.43 18.03 -5.74
CA GLU A 78 13.42 17.23 -6.97
C GLU A 78 13.74 15.76 -6.69
N GLN A 79 14.74 15.49 -5.84
CA GLN A 79 15.07 14.13 -5.44
C GLN A 79 13.93 13.47 -4.67
N LYS A 80 13.32 14.16 -3.70
CA LYS A 80 12.14 13.64 -2.96
C LYS A 80 10.96 13.34 -3.87
N LEU A 81 10.73 14.16 -4.90
CA LEU A 81 9.69 13.94 -5.89
C LEU A 81 9.96 12.64 -6.65
N LYS A 82 11.17 12.48 -7.19
CA LYS A 82 11.60 11.28 -7.92
C LYS A 82 11.56 10.01 -7.07
N ASP A 83 12.02 10.08 -5.83
CA ASP A 83 11.99 8.95 -4.89
C ASP A 83 10.56 8.54 -4.56
N SER A 84 9.67 9.53 -4.36
CA SER A 84 8.24 9.26 -4.10
C SER A 84 7.56 8.64 -5.31
N GLU A 85 7.85 9.11 -6.53
CA GLU A 85 7.34 8.51 -7.77
C GLU A 85 7.80 7.07 -7.95
N THR A 86 9.10 6.81 -7.75
CA THR A 86 9.67 5.47 -7.84
C THR A 86 9.02 4.52 -6.82
N ALA A 87 8.84 4.99 -5.58
CA ALA A 87 8.18 4.23 -4.53
C ALA A 87 6.69 3.95 -4.85
N ILE A 88 5.96 4.94 -5.38
CA ILE A 88 4.56 4.75 -5.79
C ILE A 88 4.46 3.68 -6.88
N THR A 89 5.30 3.74 -7.91
CA THR A 89 5.30 2.75 -9.00
C THR A 89 5.56 1.33 -8.46
N SER A 90 6.56 1.18 -7.58
CA SER A 90 6.86 -0.12 -6.97
C SER A 90 5.69 -0.65 -6.10
N LEU A 91 5.08 0.23 -5.30
CA LEU A 91 3.92 -0.13 -4.48
C LEU A 91 2.69 -0.46 -5.32
N GLN A 92 2.49 0.20 -6.46
CA GLN A 92 1.41 -0.12 -7.41
C GLN A 92 1.61 -1.53 -7.99
N THR A 93 2.82 -1.90 -8.39
CA THR A 93 3.12 -3.27 -8.83
C THR A 93 2.85 -4.29 -7.71
N SER A 94 3.23 -3.99 -6.47
CA SER A 94 2.94 -4.86 -5.32
C SER A 94 1.44 -4.98 -5.05
N LYS A 95 0.69 -3.89 -5.18
CA LYS A 95 -0.77 -3.86 -5.05
C LYS A 95 -1.42 -4.77 -6.10
N GLU A 96 -1.08 -4.61 -7.38
CA GLU A 96 -1.63 -5.42 -8.47
C GLU A 96 -1.36 -6.92 -8.26
N TYR A 97 -0.16 -7.26 -7.77
CA TYR A 97 0.18 -8.64 -7.42
C TYR A 97 -0.72 -9.20 -6.30
N LEU A 98 -0.94 -8.44 -5.23
CA LEU A 98 -1.82 -8.83 -4.14
C LEU A 98 -3.29 -8.92 -4.57
N GLU A 99 -3.74 -8.05 -5.48
CA GLU A 99 -5.09 -8.11 -6.07
C GLU A 99 -5.30 -9.39 -6.88
N LYS A 100 -4.30 -9.80 -7.67
CA LYS A 100 -4.35 -11.08 -8.39
C LYS A 100 -4.38 -12.27 -7.42
N GLN A 101 -3.55 -12.27 -6.38
CA GLN A 101 -3.59 -13.31 -5.36
C GLN A 101 -4.95 -13.39 -4.66
N LEU A 102 -5.56 -12.25 -4.35
CA LEU A 102 -6.87 -12.22 -3.71
C LEU A 102 -7.94 -12.82 -4.62
N ALA A 103 -7.94 -12.46 -5.91
CA ALA A 103 -8.85 -13.03 -6.90
C ALA A 103 -8.67 -14.55 -7.06
N GLU A 104 -7.43 -15.05 -7.04
CA GLU A 104 -7.16 -16.50 -7.04
C GLU A 104 -7.73 -17.19 -5.80
N ILE A 105 -7.57 -16.60 -4.60
CA ILE A 105 -8.13 -17.14 -3.37
C ILE A 105 -9.66 -17.17 -3.42
N GLU A 106 -10.28 -16.11 -3.94
CA GLU A 106 -11.75 -16.02 -4.11
C GLU A 106 -12.27 -17.08 -5.09
N ASN A 107 -11.58 -17.32 -6.20
CA ASN A 107 -11.92 -18.39 -7.14
C ASN A 107 -11.78 -19.77 -6.51
N ASN A 108 -10.69 -20.03 -5.78
CA ASN A 108 -10.50 -21.31 -5.09
C ASN A 108 -11.57 -21.57 -4.03
N LEU A 109 -11.97 -20.54 -3.28
CA LEU A 109 -13.08 -20.63 -2.32
C LEU A 109 -14.41 -20.95 -3.01
N ARG A 110 -14.68 -20.33 -4.16
CA ARG A 110 -15.87 -20.59 -4.96
C ARG A 110 -15.92 -22.05 -5.44
N GLU A 111 -14.82 -22.53 -6.03
CA GLU A 111 -14.70 -23.92 -6.48
C GLU A 111 -14.88 -24.91 -5.33
N LEU A 112 -14.32 -24.61 -4.14
CA LEU A 112 -14.49 -25.44 -2.95
C LEU A 112 -15.96 -25.57 -2.53
N PHE A 113 -16.72 -24.48 -2.58
CA PHE A 113 -18.16 -24.51 -2.26
C PHE A 113 -19.01 -25.19 -3.33
N GLU A 114 -18.64 -25.10 -4.60
CA GLU A 114 -19.31 -25.82 -5.69
C GLU A 114 -19.09 -27.34 -5.57
N GLN A 115 -17.90 -27.76 -5.12
CA GLN A 115 -17.57 -29.17 -4.89
C GLN A 115 -18.25 -29.76 -3.63
N ASP A 116 -18.45 -28.95 -2.58
CA ASP A 116 -19.10 -29.39 -1.35
C ASP A 116 -20.14 -28.37 -0.83
N PRO A 117 -21.39 -28.44 -1.31
CA PRO A 117 -22.48 -27.56 -0.86
C PRO A 117 -22.83 -27.71 0.63
N GLY A 118 -22.50 -28.85 1.25
CA GLY A 118 -22.74 -29.13 2.67
C GLY A 118 -21.82 -28.31 3.58
N LEU A 119 -20.63 -27.97 3.10
CA LEU A 119 -19.64 -27.16 3.81
C LEU A 119 -20.18 -25.77 4.17
N ALA A 120 -20.90 -25.12 3.24
CA ALA A 120 -21.46 -23.79 3.46
C ALA A 120 -22.47 -23.78 4.62
N HIS A 121 -23.35 -24.79 4.68
CA HIS A 121 -24.28 -24.95 5.80
C HIS A 121 -23.56 -25.19 7.13
N GLN A 122 -22.48 -25.98 7.10
CA GLN A 122 -21.71 -26.31 8.29
C GLN A 122 -20.97 -25.08 8.85
N ILE A 123 -20.33 -24.28 7.99
CA ILE A 123 -19.67 -23.03 8.38
C ILE A 123 -20.66 -22.03 8.96
N MET A 124 -21.84 -21.87 8.34
CA MET A 124 -22.89 -20.98 8.85
C MET A 124 -23.39 -21.43 10.22
N SER A 125 -23.52 -22.74 10.48
CA SER A 125 -23.90 -23.25 11.80
C SER A 125 -22.81 -23.10 12.87
N MET A 126 -21.52 -23.17 12.49
CA MET A 126 -20.39 -22.96 13.40
C MET A 126 -20.18 -21.49 13.79
N SER A 127 -20.56 -20.54 12.93
CA SER A 127 -20.38 -19.10 13.20
C SER A 127 -21.44 -18.49 14.13
N VAL A 128 -22.49 -19.26 14.45
CA VAL A 128 -23.65 -18.85 15.26
C VAL A 128 -23.60 -19.43 16.69
N MET A 129 -22.59 -20.24 17.01
CA MET A 129 -22.25 -20.65 18.39
C MET A 129 -21.06 -19.84 18.92
#